data_AF-A0A957L2E3-F1
#
_entry.id   AF-A0A957L2E3-F1
#
_cell.length_a   1.000
_cell.length_b   1.000
_cell.length_c   1.000
_cell.angle_alpha   90.00
_cell.angle_beta   90.00
_cell.angle_gamma   90.00
#
_symmetry.space_group_name_H-M   'P 1'
#
loop_
_entity.id
_entity.type
_entity.pdbx_description
1 polymer ?
#
loop_
_entity_poly.entity_id
_entity_poly.type
_entity_poly.pdbx_seq_one_letter_code
_entity_poly.pdbx_strand_id
1 'polypeptide(L)'
;MPLAVQIGHQFYAIHTDHLNTPRRLTDANGNPVWQWAITAFGELAPTTAATGWIRERLGSAGQVSNTQAVSFNLRYPGQQYDSETALYYNHNRYYDP
;
A
#
# COMPACT_ATOMS: atom_id res chain seq x y z
N MET A 1 -15.31 -5.72 4.91
CA MET A 1 -13.90 -5.27 4.85
C MET A 1 -13.73 -4.03 5.72
N PRO A 2 -12.54 -3.78 6.31
CA PRO A 2 -12.25 -2.48 6.88
C PRO A 2 -12.27 -1.42 5.77
N LEU A 3 -13.02 -0.35 5.99
CA LEU A 3 -13.17 0.77 5.06
C LEU A 3 -12.12 1.87 5.32
N ALA A 4 -11.52 1.86 6.51
CA ALA A 4 -10.53 2.82 6.96
C ALA A 4 -9.50 2.17 7.88
N VAL A 5 -8.31 2.75 7.95
CA VAL A 5 -7.27 2.44 8.94
C VAL A 5 -6.93 3.70 9.71
N GLN A 6 -6.72 3.57 11.02
CA GLN A 6 -6.17 4.64 11.85
C GLN A 6 -4.68 4.38 12.07
N ILE A 7 -3.84 5.35 11.70
CA ILE A 7 -2.39 5.29 11.93
C ILE A 7 -2.02 6.55 12.71
N GLY A 8 -1.56 6.38 13.94
CA GLY A 8 -1.50 7.47 14.92
C GLY A 8 -2.92 7.99 15.25
N HIS A 9 -3.16 9.29 15.03
CA HIS A 9 -4.45 9.95 15.24
C HIS A 9 -5.12 10.39 13.94
N GLN A 10 -4.74 9.81 12.79
CA GLN A 10 -5.30 10.14 11.49
C GLN A 10 -5.95 8.91 10.86
N PHE A 11 -7.10 9.13 10.22
CA PHE A 11 -7.82 8.09 9.48
C PHE A 11 -7.49 8.17 7.99
N TYR A 12 -7.33 7.00 7.38
CA TYR A 12 -7.07 6.86 5.96
C TYR A 12 -8.10 5.91 5.36
N ALA A 13 -8.67 6.28 4.22
CA ALA A 13 -9.59 5.41 3.49
C ALA A 13 -8.79 4.30 2.79
N ILE A 14 -9.25 3.06 2.91
CA ILE A 14 -8.64 1.91 2.24
C ILE A 14 -9.36 1.65 0.92
N HIS A 15 -8.63 1.67 -0.18
CA HIS A 15 -9.14 1.32 -1.50
C HIS A 15 -8.65 -0.08 -1.86
N THR A 16 -9.59 -1.00 -2.06
CA THR A 16 -9.31 -2.41 -2.36
C THR A 16 -9.68 -2.77 -3.80
N ASP A 17 -9.07 -3.83 -4.33
CA ASP A 17 -9.56 -4.48 -5.55
C ASP A 17 -10.71 -5.46 -5.28
N HIS A 18 -11.14 -6.18 -6.32
CA HIS A 18 -12.22 -7.17 -6.26
C HIS A 18 -11.91 -8.40 -5.40
N LEU A 19 -10.64 -8.60 -5.01
CA LEU A 19 -10.21 -9.66 -4.09
C LEU A 19 -10.01 -9.13 -2.67
N ASN A 20 -10.47 -7.92 -2.37
CA ASN A 20 -10.29 -7.25 -1.08
C ASN A 20 -8.81 -6.96 -0.76
N THR A 21 -7.93 -6.92 -1.77
CA THR A 21 -6.51 -6.59 -1.59
C THR A 21 -6.36 -5.08 -1.50
N PRO A 22 -5.76 -4.51 -0.44
CA PRO A 22 -5.49 -3.08 -0.36
C PRO A 22 -4.56 -2.64 -1.49
N ARG A 23 -5.00 -1.67 -2.29
CA ARG A 23 -4.23 -1.10 -3.41
C ARG A 23 -3.80 0.33 -3.16
N ARG A 24 -4.52 1.08 -2.34
CA ARG A 24 -4.20 2.49 -2.06
C ARG A 24 -4.79 2.93 -0.71
N LEU A 25 -4.08 3.82 -0.03
CA LEU A 25 -4.59 4.60 1.09
C LEU A 25 -4.67 6.08 0.70
N THR A 26 -5.75 6.76 1.10
CA THR A 26 -5.91 8.21 0.92
C THR A 26 -6.18 8.94 2.23
N ASP A 27 -5.66 10.16 2.35
CA ASP A 27 -5.97 11.07 3.47
C ASP A 27 -7.40 11.64 3.37
N ALA A 28 -7.79 12.49 4.33
CA ALA A 28 -9.10 13.13 4.37
C ALA A 28 -9.38 14.06 3.17
N ASN A 29 -8.34 14.50 2.46
CA ASN A 29 -8.44 15.34 1.26
C ASN A 29 -8.45 14.50 -0.03
N GLY A 30 -8.35 13.17 0.06
CA GLY A 30 -8.28 12.26 -1.08
C GLY A 30 -6.87 12.08 -1.67
N ASN A 31 -5.84 12.67 -1.07
CA ASN A 31 -4.46 12.52 -1.55
C ASN A 31 -3.94 11.11 -1.26
N PRO A 32 -3.23 10.47 -2.21
CA PRO A 32 -2.57 9.20 -1.95
C PRO A 32 -1.47 9.35 -0.90
N VAL A 33 -1.39 8.41 0.06
CA VAL A 33 -0.31 8.35 1.07
C VAL A 33 0.47 7.03 1.06
N TRP A 34 -0.14 6.00 0.48
CA TRP A 34 0.45 4.69 0.23
C TRP A 34 -0.25 4.04 -0.96
N GLN A 35 0.48 3.28 -1.77
CA GLN A 35 -0.05 2.55 -2.92
C GLN A 35 0.75 1.29 -3.18
N TRP A 36 0.05 0.18 -3.42
CA TRP A 36 0.64 -1.05 -3.90
C TRP A 36 0.08 -1.39 -5.27
N ALA A 37 0.91 -1.20 -6.30
CA ALA A 37 0.50 -1.40 -7.68
C ALA A 37 0.10 -2.87 -7.91
N ILE A 38 -0.87 -3.07 -8.80
CA ILE A 38 -1.27 -4.42 -9.18
C ILE A 38 -0.17 -5.08 -10.02
N THR A 39 0.27 -6.25 -9.58
CA THR A 39 1.04 -7.21 -10.36
C THR A 39 0.40 -8.59 -10.23
N ALA A 40 0.86 -9.56 -11.01
CA ALA A 40 0.31 -10.91 -10.97
C ALA A 40 0.55 -11.58 -9.60
N PHE A 41 1.72 -11.34 -8.99
CA PHE A 41 2.18 -12.07 -7.81
C PHE A 41 2.55 -11.19 -6.60
N GLY A 42 2.48 -9.87 -6.73
CA GLY A 42 2.79 -8.94 -5.64
C GLY A 42 4.26 -8.51 -5.55
N GLU A 43 5.08 -8.90 -6.52
CA GLU A 43 6.54 -8.67 -6.60
C GLU A 43 7.03 -7.21 -6.39
N LEU A 44 6.18 -6.21 -6.65
CA LEU A 44 6.55 -4.80 -6.46
C LEU A 44 6.31 -4.36 -5.02
N ALA A 45 7.31 -3.74 -4.39
CA ALA A 45 7.10 -3.09 -3.11
C ALA A 45 6.09 -1.92 -3.22
N PRO A 46 5.30 -1.65 -2.17
CA PRO A 46 4.44 -0.48 -2.15
C PRO A 46 5.23 0.83 -2.24
N THR A 47 4.67 1.79 -2.96
CA THR A 47 5.12 3.18 -2.96
C THR A 47 4.43 4.00 -1.89
N THR A 48 5.13 5.01 -1.39
CA THR A 48 4.61 6.00 -0.45
C THR A 48 4.70 7.42 -1.03
N ALA A 49 4.08 8.38 -0.35
CA ALA A 49 4.20 9.79 -0.70
C ALA A 49 5.68 10.28 -0.76
N ALA A 50 6.59 9.64 -0.02
CA ALA A 50 8.02 9.96 -0.02
C ALA A 50 8.78 9.44 -1.25
N THR A 51 8.33 8.34 -1.86
CA THR A 51 9.02 7.68 -2.99
C THR A 51 8.41 8.02 -4.36
N GLY A 52 7.27 8.72 -4.40
CA GLY A 52 6.49 8.97 -5.62
C GLY A 52 5.66 7.75 -6.06
N TRP A 53 4.73 7.94 -7.02
CA TRP A 53 3.74 6.93 -7.43
C TRP A 53 4.10 6.21 -8.73
N ILE A 54 3.92 4.88 -8.79
CA ILE A 54 4.35 4.01 -9.92
C ILE A 54 3.47 4.18 -11.19
N ARG A 55 2.53 5.14 -11.26
CA ARG A 55 1.67 5.40 -12.44
C ARG A 55 1.74 6.82 -13.02
N GLU A 56 2.88 7.48 -12.91
CA GLU A 56 3.16 8.76 -13.61
C GLU A 56 4.44 8.75 -14.47
N ARG A 57 4.94 7.58 -14.88
CA ARG A 57 6.06 7.53 -15.84
C ARG A 57 5.59 7.62 -17.31
N LEU A 58 4.83 8.67 -17.61
CA LEU A 58 4.79 9.27 -18.95
C LEU A 58 4.69 10.79 -18.76
N GLY A 59 5.84 11.45 -18.69
CA GLY A 59 5.94 12.89 -18.92
C GLY A 59 6.11 13.80 -17.70
N SER A 60 6.16 13.32 -16.46
CA SER A 60 6.52 14.18 -15.32
C SER A 60 7.21 13.36 -14.23
N ALA A 61 8.49 13.62 -14.02
CA ALA A 61 9.27 13.01 -12.96
C ALA A 61 8.68 13.39 -11.59
N GLY A 62 8.27 12.39 -10.83
CA GLY A 62 8.23 12.40 -9.37
C GLY A 62 7.64 13.65 -8.73
N GLN A 63 6.31 13.78 -8.71
CA GLN A 63 5.71 14.57 -7.65
C GLN A 63 5.87 13.81 -6.32
N VAL A 64 6.90 14.19 -5.56
CA VAL A 64 6.94 13.94 -4.12
C VAL A 64 5.76 14.73 -3.56
N SER A 65 4.73 14.01 -3.14
CA SER A 65 3.57 14.64 -2.52
C SER A 65 4.01 15.09 -1.13
N ASN A 66 3.80 16.36 -0.76
CA ASN A 66 4.06 16.89 0.60
C ASN A 66 3.13 16.29 1.68
N THR A 67 2.53 15.13 1.40
CA THR A 67 1.65 14.39 2.28
C THR A 67 2.48 13.41 3.11
N GLN A 68 2.05 13.17 4.34
CA GLN A 68 2.73 12.25 5.24
C GLN A 68 2.85 10.86 4.59
N ALA A 69 4.07 10.34 4.47
CA ALA A 69 4.30 8.96 4.09
C ALA A 69 3.83 8.02 5.21
N VAL A 70 3.12 6.96 4.83
CA VAL A 70 2.49 6.03 5.76
C VAL A 70 2.90 4.60 5.41
N SER A 71 3.23 3.81 6.44
CA SER A 71 3.51 2.39 6.30
C SER A 71 2.24 1.56 6.45
N PHE A 72 2.05 0.59 5.55
CA PHE A 72 0.91 -0.31 5.60
C PHE A 72 1.30 -1.72 5.13
N ASN A 73 1.10 -2.71 5.99
CA ASN A 73 1.67 -4.04 5.83
C ASN A 73 0.66 -5.09 5.35
N LEU A 74 -0.64 -4.80 5.27
CA LEU A 74 -1.59 -5.76 4.69
C LEU A 74 -1.28 -6.00 3.20
N ARG A 75 -1.41 -7.27 2.78
CA ARG A 75 -1.18 -7.73 1.40
C ARG A 75 -2.44 -8.43 0.89
N TYR A 76 -2.30 -9.54 0.16
CA TYR A 76 -3.42 -10.39 -0.23
C TYR A 76 -4.24 -10.84 0.99
N PRO A 77 -5.48 -11.33 0.81
CA PRO A 77 -6.36 -11.69 1.92
C PRO A 77 -5.68 -12.58 2.97
N GLY A 78 -5.62 -12.09 4.21
CA GLY A 78 -5.01 -12.79 5.34
C GLY A 78 -3.48 -12.75 5.40
N GLN A 79 -2.83 -11.96 4.54
CA GLN A 79 -1.38 -11.83 4.50
C GLN A 79 -0.90 -10.47 5.03
N GLN A 80 0.26 -10.49 5.69
CA GLN A 80 0.98 -9.31 6.13
C GLN A 80 2.44 -9.37 5.67
N TYR A 81 2.97 -8.25 5.21
CA TYR A 81 4.38 -8.11 4.92
C TYR A 81 5.19 -8.08 6.21
N ASP A 82 6.18 -8.96 6.27
CA ASP A 82 7.21 -8.99 7.30
C ASP A 82 8.49 -8.34 6.75
N SER A 83 8.94 -7.26 7.40
CA SER A 83 10.12 -6.52 6.98
C SER A 83 11.44 -7.22 7.32
N GLU A 84 11.45 -8.15 8.29
CA GLU A 84 12.67 -8.87 8.67
C GLU A 84 13.04 -9.93 7.62
N THR A 85 12.03 -10.58 7.05
CA THR A 85 12.21 -11.66 6.08
C THR A 85 11.92 -11.25 4.64
N ALA A 86 11.30 -10.09 4.43
CA ALA A 86 10.74 -9.64 3.15
C ALA A 86 9.64 -10.55 2.57
N LEU A 87 9.10 -11.47 3.36
CA LEU A 87 8.05 -12.42 2.97
C LEU A 87 6.66 -11.93 3.39
N TYR A 88 5.63 -12.50 2.77
CA TYR A 88 4.24 -12.28 3.17
C TYR A 88 3.81 -13.42 4.07
N TYR A 89 3.64 -13.14 5.35
CA TYR A 89 3.21 -14.11 6.33
C TYR A 89 1.69 -14.18 6.40
N ASN A 90 1.17 -15.41 6.30
CA ASN A 90 -0.09 -15.77 6.92
C ASN A 90 0.22 -16.75 8.07
N HIS A 91 -0.64 -16.83 9.07
CA HIS A 91 -0.45 -17.66 10.27
C HIS A 91 0.14 -19.08 10.02
N ASN A 92 -0.16 -19.68 8.85
CA ASN A 92 0.24 -21.04 8.51
C ASN A 92 1.42 -21.13 7.53
N ARG A 93 1.78 -20.05 6.81
CA ARG A 93 2.73 -20.08 5.68
C ARG A 93 3.37 -18.71 5.43
N TYR A 94 4.59 -18.75 4.92
CA TYR A 94 5.23 -17.60 4.28
C TYR A 94 5.07 -17.70 2.77
N TYR A 95 4.86 -16.56 2.11
CA TYR A 95 4.75 -16.42 0.68
C TYR A 95 5.86 -15.49 0.17
N ASP A 96 6.58 -15.96 -0.84
CA ASP A 96 7.62 -15.21 -1.56
C ASP A 96 7.00 -14.72 -2.88
N PRO A 97 6.74 -13.40 -3.01
CA PRO A 97 5.95 -12.80 -4.09
C PRO A 97 6.67 -12.64 -5.43
#